data_AF-A0A8J7CQW4-F1
#
_entry.id   AF-A0A8J7CQW4-F1
#
_cell.length_a   1.000
_cell.length_b   1.000
_cell.length_c   1.000
_cell.angle_alpha   90.00
_cell.angle_beta   90.00
_cell.angle_gamma   90.00
#
_symmetry.space_group_name_H-M   'P 1'
#
loop_
_entity.id
_entity.type
_entity.pdbx_description
1 polymer ?
#
loop_
_entity_poly.entity_id
_entity_poly.type
_entity_poly.pdbx_seq_one_letter_code
_entity_poly.pdbx_strand_id
1 'polypeptide(L)'
;MERVWRGRKQNFWWVNHIVYEYGANGRLKQPVHVVVCEETWEEVDDDGQIMTKSSRHAWLSSEPLTKKNIHERCNRMARSRWGLENDILKEKHHGYHYEHIFAHEWNAMKGYHYLMHIAHFVNELALYSVGIAEQVEEMGMVGFLSFLRSTIAGPWLNLERIRQMLQQPVQLRLTA
;
A
#
# COMPACT_ATOMS: atom_id res chain seq x y z
N MET A 1 -20.48 17.91 -2.99
CA MET A 1 -20.26 17.15 -4.24
C MET A 1 -20.65 15.73 -3.94
N GLU A 2 -21.54 15.16 -4.74
CA GLU A 2 -21.99 13.79 -4.56
C GLU A 2 -21.26 12.86 -5.54
N ARG A 3 -20.94 11.65 -5.10
CA ARG A 3 -20.29 10.63 -5.92
C ARG A 3 -20.59 9.23 -5.39
N VAL A 4 -20.64 8.25 -6.28
CA VAL A 4 -20.62 6.83 -5.91
C VAL A 4 -19.22 6.26 -6.15
N TRP A 5 -18.66 5.56 -5.16
CA TRP A 5 -17.37 4.90 -5.28
C TRP A 5 -17.34 3.61 -4.46
N ARG A 6 -16.94 2.49 -5.08
CA ARG A 6 -16.91 1.14 -4.47
C ARG A 6 -18.22 0.79 -3.73
N GLY A 7 -19.36 1.07 -4.36
CA GLY A 7 -20.69 0.79 -3.79
C GLY A 7 -21.17 1.77 -2.71
N ARG A 8 -20.37 2.79 -2.37
CA ARG A 8 -20.73 3.78 -1.33
C ARG A 8 -21.19 5.09 -1.98
N LYS A 9 -22.30 5.65 -1.50
CA LYS A 9 -22.73 7.02 -1.82
C LYS A 9 -21.95 7.97 -0.93
N GLN A 10 -21.30 8.97 -1.51
CA GLN A 10 -20.38 9.87 -0.83
C GLN A 10 -20.74 11.33 -1.09
N ASN A 11 -20.77 12.12 -0.03
CA ASN A 11 -21.06 13.53 -0.06
C ASN A 11 -19.87 14.30 0.53
N PHE A 12 -19.28 15.15 -0.31
CA PHE A 12 -18.08 15.92 0.02
C PHE A 12 -18.38 17.40 0.19
N TRP A 13 -17.80 18.00 1.23
CA TRP A 13 -17.72 19.44 1.45
C TRP A 13 -16.30 19.80 1.87
N TRP A 14 -15.82 20.95 1.42
CA TRP A 14 -14.46 21.38 1.72
C TRP A 14 -14.38 22.90 1.81
N VAL A 15 -13.40 23.37 2.55
CA VAL A 15 -13.04 24.78 2.69
C VAL A 15 -11.54 24.90 2.46
N ASN A 16 -11.15 25.85 1.62
CA ASN A 16 -9.76 26.13 1.29
C ASN A 16 -9.28 27.39 2.02
N HIS A 17 -7.96 27.49 2.19
CA HIS A 17 -7.29 28.69 2.70
C HIS A 17 -7.70 29.07 4.12
N ILE A 18 -7.93 28.08 4.98
CA ILE A 18 -8.07 28.31 6.41
C ILE A 18 -6.69 28.67 6.94
N VAL A 19 -6.54 29.85 7.53
CA VAL A 19 -5.27 30.27 8.12
C VAL A 19 -5.14 29.62 9.50
N TYR A 20 -4.21 28.69 9.64
CA TYR A 20 -3.84 28.11 10.92
C TYR A 20 -2.64 28.85 11.50
N GLU A 21 -2.84 29.54 12.63
CA GLU A 21 -1.79 30.28 13.33
C GLU A 21 -1.22 29.42 14.47
N TYR A 22 0.11 29.36 14.57
CA TYR A 22 0.81 28.56 15.58
C TYR A 22 2.14 29.20 15.99
N GLY A 23 2.77 28.63 17.03
CA GLY A 23 3.98 29.19 17.65
C GLY A 23 3.68 30.37 18.59
N ALA A 24 4.74 30.90 19.22
CA ALA A 24 4.61 31.99 20.18
C ALA A 24 3.87 33.19 19.55
N ASN A 25 2.79 33.62 20.20
CA ASN A 25 1.92 34.72 19.76
C ASN A 25 1.38 34.59 18.32
N GLY A 26 1.17 33.37 17.81
CA GLY A 26 0.59 33.15 16.47
C GLY A 26 1.48 33.63 15.31
N ARG A 27 2.79 33.76 15.54
CA ARG A 27 3.74 34.30 14.56
C ARG A 27 3.84 33.45 13.29
N LEU A 28 3.63 32.14 13.39
CA LEU A 28 3.69 31.23 12.23
C LEU A 28 2.29 31.02 11.70
N LYS A 29 2.13 31.12 10.38
CA LYS A 29 0.84 30.93 9.70
C LYS A 29 1.00 29.90 8.60
N GLN A 30 0.07 28.96 8.53
CA GLN A 30 0.02 27.94 7.48
C GLN A 30 -1.40 27.92 6.90
N PRO A 31 -1.57 28.12 5.58
CA PRO A 31 -2.85 27.82 4.95
C PRO A 31 -3.07 26.31 4.97
N VAL A 32 -4.25 25.91 5.46
CA VAL A 32 -4.70 24.52 5.45
C VAL A 32 -6.04 24.42 4.72
N HIS A 33 -6.27 23.24 4.14
CA HIS A 33 -7.46 22.92 3.38
C HIS A 33 -8.15 21.74 4.03
N VAL A 34 -9.43 21.87 4.36
CA VAL A 34 -10.20 20.82 5.05
C VAL A 34 -11.22 20.25 4.08
N VAL A 35 -11.36 18.93 4.07
CA VAL A 35 -12.48 18.22 3.44
C VAL A 35 -13.12 17.27 4.41
N VAL A 36 -14.44 17.17 4.32
CA VAL A 36 -15.23 16.14 4.97
C VAL A 36 -15.94 15.33 3.90
N CYS A 37 -15.92 14.02 4.06
CA CYS A 37 -16.67 13.05 3.28
C CYS A 37 -17.63 12.31 4.21
N GLU A 38 -18.92 12.46 3.99
CA GLU A 38 -19.93 11.61 4.60
C GLU A 38 -20.36 10.57 3.59
N GLU A 39 -20.38 9.30 3.99
CA GLU A 39 -20.76 8.22 3.10
C GLU A 39 -21.76 7.27 3.72
N THR A 40 -22.59 6.69 2.86
CA THR A 40 -23.58 5.68 3.21
C THR A 40 -23.50 4.49 2.26
N TRP A 41 -23.75 3.30 2.79
CA TRP A 41 -23.81 2.06 2.02
C TRP A 41 -24.76 1.07 2.69
N GLU A 42 -25.22 0.10 1.91
CA GLU A 42 -26.03 -1.01 2.40
C GLU A 42 -25.13 -2.23 2.64
N GLU A 43 -25.38 -2.94 3.72
CA GLU A 43 -24.68 -4.16 4.10
C GLU A 43 -25.69 -5.14 4.68
N VAL A 44 -25.51 -6.42 4.41
CA VAL A 44 -26.37 -7.48 4.95
C VAL A 44 -25.84 -7.85 6.33
N ASP A 45 -26.70 -7.87 7.34
CA ASP A 45 -26.35 -8.33 8.69
C ASP A 45 -26.27 -9.87 8.77
N ASP A 46 -25.86 -10.37 9.94
CA ASP A 46 -25.74 -11.81 10.20
C ASP A 46 -27.10 -12.54 10.10
N ASP A 47 -28.21 -11.80 10.21
CA ASP A 47 -29.59 -12.30 10.10
C ASP A 47 -30.16 -12.18 8.67
N GLY A 48 -29.37 -11.72 7.70
CA GLY A 48 -29.78 -11.59 6.30
C GLY A 48 -30.58 -10.32 5.96
N GLN A 49 -30.69 -9.37 6.89
CA GLN A 49 -31.40 -8.11 6.68
C GLN A 49 -30.48 -7.02 6.12
N ILE A 50 -31.02 -6.17 5.25
CA ILE A 50 -30.28 -5.05 4.68
C ILE A 50 -30.26 -3.91 5.70
N MET A 51 -29.07 -3.55 6.18
CA MET A 51 -28.83 -2.40 7.05
C MET A 51 -28.11 -1.29 6.30
N THR A 52 -28.57 -0.05 6.49
CA THR A 52 -27.83 1.13 6.01
C THR A 52 -26.76 1.52 7.03
N LYS A 53 -25.50 1.47 6.63
CA LYS A 53 -24.38 1.99 7.41
C LYS A 53 -23.94 3.35 6.89
N SER A 54 -23.30 4.12 7.76
CA SER A 54 -22.72 5.41 7.43
C SER A 54 -21.35 5.58 8.05
N SER A 55 -20.52 6.45 7.46
CA SER A 55 -19.28 6.88 8.08
C SER A 55 -18.93 8.31 7.68
N ARG A 56 -18.13 8.97 8.50
CA ARG A 56 -17.66 10.33 8.28
C ARG A 56 -16.14 10.37 8.36
N HIS A 57 -15.53 10.93 7.33
CA HIS A 57 -14.09 11.10 7.22
C HIS A 57 -13.77 12.59 7.10
N ALA A 58 -12.73 13.05 7.77
CA ALA A 58 -12.24 14.42 7.67
C ALA A 58 -10.73 14.42 7.45
N TRP A 59 -10.27 15.16 6.45
CA TRP A 59 -8.86 15.23 6.09
C TRP A 59 -8.39 16.68 5.98
N LEU A 60 -7.12 16.89 6.34
CA LEU A 60 -6.36 18.10 6.09
C LEU A 60 -5.46 17.91 4.87
N SER A 61 -5.36 18.95 4.05
CA SER A 61 -4.52 18.99 2.87
C SER A 61 -3.66 20.26 2.90
N SER A 62 -2.40 20.13 2.52
CA SER A 62 -1.49 21.25 2.26
C SER A 62 -1.82 21.98 0.95
N GLU A 63 -2.60 21.34 0.08
CA GLU A 63 -2.97 21.84 -1.24
C GLU A 63 -4.48 22.09 -1.34
N PRO A 64 -4.91 23.09 -2.14
CA PRO A 64 -6.33 23.37 -2.35
C PRO A 64 -7.13 22.19 -2.93
N LEU A 65 -8.35 22.03 -2.42
CA LEU A 65 -9.30 21.03 -2.86
C LEU A 65 -10.26 21.61 -3.88
N THR A 66 -10.53 20.82 -4.91
CA THR A 66 -11.41 21.19 -6.03
C THR A 66 -12.27 20.00 -6.40
N LYS A 67 -13.38 20.24 -7.09
CA LYS A 67 -14.22 19.17 -7.67
C LYS A 67 -13.40 18.18 -8.51
N LYS A 68 -12.30 18.63 -9.14
CA LYS A 68 -11.46 17.81 -10.02
C LYS A 68 -10.52 16.87 -9.24
N ASN A 69 -9.93 17.34 -8.13
CA ASN A 69 -8.89 16.59 -7.41
C ASN A 69 -9.40 15.84 -6.17
N ILE A 70 -10.61 16.13 -5.69
CA ILE A 70 -11.11 15.61 -4.42
C ILE A 70 -11.23 14.09 -4.41
N HIS A 71 -11.59 13.48 -5.54
CA HIS A 71 -11.66 12.02 -5.67
C HIS A 71 -10.29 11.37 -5.51
N GLU A 72 -9.29 11.87 -6.23
CA GLU A 72 -7.93 11.33 -6.18
C GLU A 72 -7.37 11.47 -4.76
N ARG A 73 -7.45 12.67 -4.19
CA ARG A 73 -6.89 12.97 -2.87
C ARG A 73 -7.59 12.22 -1.73
N CYS A 74 -8.92 12.13 -1.74
CA CYS A 74 -9.65 11.48 -0.66
C CYS A 74 -9.70 9.97 -0.85
N ASN A 75 -10.19 9.50 -2.01
CA ASN A 75 -10.49 8.09 -2.19
C ASN A 75 -9.26 7.26 -2.59
N ARG A 76 -8.35 7.80 -3.40
CA ARG A 76 -7.17 7.03 -3.86
C ARG A 76 -5.94 7.23 -2.98
N MET A 77 -5.79 8.40 -2.35
CA MET A 77 -4.65 8.66 -1.46
C MET A 77 -5.02 8.47 0.01
N ALA A 78 -5.91 9.31 0.56
CA ALA A 78 -6.13 9.34 2.00
C ALA A 78 -6.73 8.04 2.56
N ARG A 79 -7.66 7.40 1.84
CA ARG A 79 -8.21 6.09 2.23
C ARG A 79 -7.23 4.94 2.11
N SER A 80 -6.24 5.06 1.24
CA SER A 80 -5.19 4.06 1.08
C SER A 80 -4.24 4.01 2.29
N ARG A 81 -4.39 4.91 3.28
CA ARG A 81 -3.71 4.81 4.59
C ARG A 81 -3.88 3.43 5.23
N TRP A 82 -5.05 2.82 5.11
CA TRP A 82 -5.27 1.47 5.65
C TRP A 82 -4.40 0.41 4.96
N GLY A 83 -3.95 0.66 3.73
CA GLY A 83 -3.00 -0.20 3.02
C GLY A 83 -1.70 -0.40 3.81
N LEU A 84 -1.21 0.64 4.50
CA LEU A 84 -0.01 0.55 5.33
C LEU A 84 -0.15 -0.47 6.47
N GLU A 85 -1.34 -0.59 7.05
CA GLU A 85 -1.60 -1.55 8.12
C GLU A 85 -1.59 -2.98 7.59
N ASN A 86 -2.16 -3.19 6.39
CA ASN A 86 -2.08 -4.48 5.71
C ASN A 86 -0.63 -4.85 5.36
N ASP A 87 0.19 -3.88 4.95
CA ASP A 87 1.60 -4.14 4.64
C ASP A 87 2.39 -4.53 5.90
N ILE A 88 2.13 -3.89 7.04
CA ILE A 88 2.72 -4.30 8.33
C ILE A 88 2.29 -5.73 8.69
N LEU A 89 1.03 -6.12 8.43
CA LEU A 89 0.57 -7.50 8.68
C LEU A 89 1.32 -8.52 7.79
N LYS A 90 1.64 -8.17 6.53
CA LYS A 90 2.49 -9.01 5.68
C LYS A 90 3.89 -9.16 6.28
N GLU A 91 4.50 -8.07 6.71
CA GLU A 91 5.85 -8.10 7.33
C GLU A 91 5.89 -8.93 8.61
N LYS A 92 4.80 -8.92 9.38
CA LYS A 92 4.68 -9.76 10.58
C LYS A 92 4.50 -11.24 10.26
N HIS A 93 3.60 -11.57 9.34
CA HIS A 93 3.07 -12.93 9.24
C HIS A 93 3.47 -13.69 7.96
N HIS A 94 3.95 -13.01 6.91
CA HIS A 94 4.23 -13.63 5.61
C HIS A 94 5.72 -13.93 5.39
N GLY A 95 6.38 -14.44 6.43
CA GLY A 95 7.75 -14.96 6.34
C GLY A 95 8.87 -13.94 6.56
N TYR A 96 8.56 -12.66 6.77
CA TYR A 96 9.54 -11.66 7.21
C TYR A 96 9.69 -11.60 8.73
N HIS A 97 8.79 -12.23 9.50
CA HIS A 97 8.98 -12.52 10.93
C HIS A 97 9.29 -11.30 11.82
N TYR A 98 8.65 -10.16 11.59
CA TYR A 98 8.94 -8.91 12.32
C TYR A 98 8.69 -8.99 13.83
N GLU A 99 7.90 -9.97 14.26
CA GLU A 99 7.59 -10.18 15.68
C GLU A 99 8.63 -11.07 16.39
N HIS A 100 9.57 -11.66 15.66
CA HIS A 100 10.58 -12.55 16.23
C HIS A 100 11.84 -11.81 16.67
N ILE A 101 12.33 -12.18 17.85
CA ILE A 101 13.58 -11.66 18.40
C ILE A 101 14.79 -12.50 17.96
N PHE A 102 15.27 -12.26 16.73
CA PHE A 102 16.46 -12.96 16.21
C PHE A 102 17.78 -12.50 16.85
N ALA A 103 17.78 -11.35 17.52
CA ALA A 103 18.94 -10.81 18.23
C ALA A 103 18.49 -10.00 19.45
N HIS A 104 19.28 -10.02 20.51
CA HIS A 104 19.07 -9.18 21.71
C HIS A 104 19.81 -7.84 21.66
N GLU A 105 20.75 -7.67 20.72
CA GLU A 105 21.45 -6.40 20.53
C GLU A 105 20.63 -5.48 19.60
N TRP A 106 20.45 -4.23 20.02
CA TRP A 106 19.54 -3.28 19.37
C TRP A 106 19.93 -2.95 17.93
N ASN A 107 21.22 -2.76 17.65
CA ASN A 107 21.67 -2.44 16.30
C ASN A 107 21.53 -3.63 15.35
N ALA A 108 21.77 -4.85 15.81
CA ALA A 108 21.53 -6.08 15.07
C ALA A 108 20.03 -6.24 14.75
N MET A 109 19.16 -5.93 15.71
CA MET A 109 17.70 -5.99 15.52
C MET A 109 17.21 -4.94 14.52
N LYS A 110 17.76 -3.71 14.54
CA LYS A 110 17.52 -2.70 13.50
C LYS A 110 18.04 -3.14 12.13
N GLY A 111 19.25 -3.69 12.08
CA GLY A 111 19.87 -4.20 10.85
C GLY A 111 19.02 -5.27 10.19
N TYR A 112 18.49 -6.20 10.97
CA TYR A 112 17.53 -7.20 10.52
C TYR A 112 16.30 -6.56 9.86
N HIS A 113 15.63 -5.62 10.53
CA HIS A 113 14.44 -4.96 9.99
C HIS A 113 14.73 -4.18 8.70
N TYR A 114 15.89 -3.52 8.60
CA TYR A 114 16.28 -2.86 7.34
C TYR A 114 16.48 -3.86 6.20
N LEU A 115 17.15 -4.98 6.45
CA LEU A 115 17.33 -6.02 5.44
C LEU A 115 15.99 -6.61 5.00
N MET A 116 15.06 -6.79 5.93
CA MET A 116 13.73 -7.32 5.59
C MET A 116 12.84 -6.31 4.86
N HIS A 117 12.91 -5.00 5.16
CA HIS A 117 12.24 -4.00 4.31
C HIS A 117 12.78 -4.02 2.88
N ILE A 118 14.10 -4.18 2.72
CA ILE A 118 14.71 -4.30 1.38
C ILE A 118 14.22 -5.57 0.69
N ALA A 119 14.20 -6.71 1.41
CA ALA A 119 13.68 -7.96 0.87
C ALA A 119 12.21 -7.85 0.46
N HIS A 120 11.37 -7.23 1.30
CA HIS A 120 9.96 -6.99 1.01
C HIS A 120 9.78 -6.12 -0.23
N PHE A 121 10.52 -5.03 -0.31
CA PHE A 121 10.51 -4.15 -1.49
C PHE A 121 10.90 -4.89 -2.78
N VAL A 122 11.97 -5.70 -2.75
CA VAL A 122 12.40 -6.49 -3.91
C VAL A 122 11.36 -7.53 -4.29
N ASN A 123 10.71 -8.18 -3.31
CA ASN A 123 9.65 -9.15 -3.56
C ASN A 123 8.43 -8.48 -4.21
N GLU A 124 7.98 -7.33 -3.72
CA GLU A 124 6.88 -6.59 -4.32
C GLU A 124 7.22 -6.17 -5.77
N LEU A 125 8.44 -5.67 -6.03
CA LEU A 125 8.89 -5.37 -7.39
C LEU A 125 8.90 -6.60 -8.31
N ALA A 126 9.31 -7.77 -7.79
CA ALA A 126 9.33 -9.00 -8.54
C ALA A 126 7.91 -9.45 -8.89
N LEU A 127 7.00 -9.43 -7.92
CA LEU A 127 5.60 -9.86 -8.10
C LEU A 127 4.85 -9.01 -9.12
N TYR A 128 5.12 -7.71 -9.15
CA TYR A 128 4.55 -6.80 -10.15
C TYR A 128 5.38 -6.71 -11.44
N SER A 129 6.43 -7.52 -11.60
CA SER A 129 7.18 -7.54 -12.85
C SER A 129 6.44 -8.30 -13.93
N VAL A 130 6.48 -7.81 -15.17
CA VAL A 130 5.82 -8.46 -16.32
C VAL A 130 6.24 -9.92 -16.47
N GLY A 131 7.48 -10.26 -16.15
CA GLY A 131 8.01 -11.61 -16.31
C GLY A 131 7.63 -12.60 -15.21
N ILE A 132 6.97 -12.17 -14.13
CA ILE A 132 6.56 -13.01 -12.99
C ILE A 132 5.05 -12.91 -12.73
N ALA A 133 4.45 -11.75 -12.99
CA ALA A 133 3.05 -11.47 -12.65
C ALA A 133 2.09 -12.49 -13.27
N GLU A 134 2.25 -12.82 -14.56
CA GLU A 134 1.39 -13.79 -15.26
C GLU A 134 1.50 -15.19 -14.64
N GLN A 135 2.72 -15.62 -14.29
CA GLN A 135 2.97 -16.92 -13.67
C GLN A 135 2.40 -17.00 -12.26
N VAL A 136 2.47 -15.91 -11.49
CA VAL A 136 1.85 -15.82 -10.17
C VAL A 136 0.33 -15.83 -10.27
N GLU A 137 -0.25 -15.16 -11.27
CA GLU A 137 -1.69 -15.17 -11.53
C GLU A 137 -2.18 -16.58 -11.89
N GLU A 138 -1.43 -17.32 -12.71
CA GLU A 138 -1.77 -18.69 -13.12
C GLU A 138 -1.59 -19.72 -11.99
N MET A 139 -0.45 -19.70 -11.30
CA MET A 139 -0.07 -20.73 -10.32
C MET A 139 -0.54 -20.43 -8.88
N GLY A 140 -0.90 -19.17 -8.62
CA GLY A 140 -1.01 -18.63 -7.27
C GLY A 140 0.34 -18.49 -6.56
N MET A 141 0.40 -17.61 -5.55
CA MET A 141 1.63 -17.28 -4.82
C MET A 141 2.35 -18.49 -4.21
N VAL A 142 1.61 -19.40 -3.56
CA VAL A 142 2.20 -20.59 -2.92
C VAL A 142 2.74 -21.56 -3.98
N GLY A 143 2.01 -21.74 -5.08
CA GLY A 143 2.44 -22.58 -6.20
C GLY A 143 3.70 -22.04 -6.86
N PHE A 144 3.73 -20.73 -7.14
CA PHE A 144 4.89 -20.04 -7.68
C PHE A 144 6.13 -20.18 -6.78
N LEU A 145 5.99 -19.98 -5.46
CA LEU A 145 7.12 -20.14 -4.52
C LEU A 145 7.64 -21.58 -4.49
N SER A 146 6.75 -22.57 -4.54
CA SER A 146 7.13 -23.99 -4.63
C SER A 146 7.90 -24.28 -5.92
N PHE A 147 7.41 -23.77 -7.05
CA PHE A 147 8.07 -23.87 -8.35
C PHE A 147 9.45 -23.19 -8.38
N LEU A 148 9.55 -21.98 -7.82
CA LEU A 148 10.82 -21.25 -7.73
C LEU A 148 11.84 -22.04 -6.88
N ARG A 149 11.40 -22.57 -5.73
CA ARG A 149 12.25 -23.36 -4.84
C ARG A 149 12.75 -24.64 -5.51
N SER A 150 11.89 -25.37 -6.22
CA SER A 150 12.29 -26.57 -6.94
C SER A 150 13.24 -26.24 -8.11
N THR A 151 12.98 -25.13 -8.81
CA THR A 151 13.84 -24.57 -9.88
C THR A 151 15.25 -24.27 -9.41
N ILE A 152 15.39 -23.61 -8.26
CA ILE A 152 16.70 -23.24 -7.72
C ILE A 152 17.44 -24.47 -7.17
N ALA A 153 16.72 -25.43 -6.58
CA ALA A 153 17.31 -26.66 -6.05
C ALA A 153 17.70 -27.68 -7.14
N GLY A 154 17.24 -27.48 -8.37
CA GLY A 154 17.44 -28.40 -9.48
C GLY A 154 18.79 -28.22 -10.20
N PRO A 155 19.32 -29.28 -10.86
CA PRO A 155 20.59 -29.21 -11.58
C PRO A 155 20.50 -28.54 -12.97
N TRP A 156 19.37 -27.89 -13.31
CA TRP A 156 19.13 -27.34 -14.65
C TRP A 156 19.53 -25.87 -14.82
N LEU A 157 19.94 -25.19 -13.74
CA LEU A 157 20.47 -23.83 -13.84
C LEU A 157 21.88 -23.84 -14.44
N ASN A 158 22.01 -23.28 -15.65
CA ASN A 158 23.29 -23.15 -16.33
C ASN A 158 23.98 -21.83 -15.93
N LEU A 159 25.09 -21.95 -15.19
CA LEU A 159 25.84 -20.81 -14.67
C LEU A 159 26.40 -19.90 -15.78
N GLU A 160 26.84 -20.47 -16.90
CA GLU A 160 27.40 -19.71 -18.02
C GLU A 160 26.31 -18.87 -18.70
N ARG A 161 25.13 -19.45 -18.92
CA ARG A 161 23.96 -18.73 -19.43
C ARG A 161 23.56 -17.58 -18.51
N ILE A 162 23.53 -17.81 -17.19
CA ILE A 162 23.21 -16.76 -16.21
C ILE A 162 24.22 -15.62 -16.29
N ARG A 163 25.52 -15.93 -16.35
CA ARG A 163 26.58 -14.92 -16.48
C ARG A 163 26.42 -14.08 -17.75
N GLN A 164 26.09 -14.69 -18.88
CA GLN A 164 25.83 -13.97 -20.13
C GLN A 164 24.62 -13.04 -20.01
N MET A 165 23.53 -13.48 -19.35
CA MET A 165 22.35 -12.64 -19.11
C MET A 165 22.69 -11.43 -18.23
N LEU A 166 23.52 -11.61 -17.20
CA LEU A 166 23.95 -10.52 -16.30
C LEU A 166 24.84 -9.47 -16.97
N GLN A 167 25.44 -9.77 -18.12
CA GLN A 167 26.22 -8.81 -18.90
C GLN A 167 25.35 -7.87 -19.75
N GLN A 168 24.06 -8.20 -19.91
CA GLN A 168 23.13 -7.34 -20.62
C GLN A 168 22.52 -6.29 -19.68
N PRO A 169 22.14 -5.11 -20.19
CA PRO A 169 21.42 -4.12 -19.39
C PRO A 169 20.13 -4.72 -18.82
N VAL A 170 20.00 -4.70 -17.50
CA VAL A 170 18.80 -5.18 -16.82
C VAL A 170 17.75 -4.08 -16.82
N GLN A 171 16.56 -4.39 -17.34
CA GLN A 171 15.39 -3.51 -17.28
C GLN A 171 14.26 -4.20 -16.54
N LEU A 172 13.81 -3.60 -15.44
CA LEU A 172 12.57 -4.01 -14.76
C LEU A 172 11.38 -3.33 -15.45
N ARG A 173 10.38 -4.12 -15.84
CA ARG A 173 9.10 -3.63 -16.36
C ARG A 173 8.00 -4.09 -15.42
N LEU A 174 7.16 -3.14 -14.99
CA LEU A 174 6.07 -3.40 -14.06
C LEU A 174 4.73 -3.48 -14.80
N THR A 175 3.84 -4.33 -14.30
CA THR A 175 2.43 -4.37 -14.71
C THR A 175 1.70 -3.15 -14.15
N ALA A 176 0.66 -2.71 -14.85
CA ALA A 176 -0.12 -1.51 -14.54
C ALA A 176 -1.41 -1.84 -13.78
#